data_AF-A0A9X6U4M8-F1
#
_entry.id   AF-A0A9X6U4M8-F1
#
_cell.length_a   1.000
_cell.length_b   1.000
_cell.length_c   1.000
_cell.angle_alpha   90.00
_cell.angle_beta   90.00
_cell.angle_gamma   90.00
#
_symmetry.space_group_name_H-M   'P 1'
#
loop_
_entity.id
_entity.type
_entity.pdbx_description
1 polymer ?
#
loop_
_entity_poly.entity_id
_entity_poly.type
_entity_poly.pdbx_seq_one_letter_code
_entity_poly.pdbx_strand_id
1 'polypeptide(L)'
;MDDILLQVNGQVGEHDLLAITEENVELFNNRNNTSLSYESMKQEIESQGLEMDNFYLSGKLFEPYCYYKFPVFYTTPSLKEVLSLEGVVPLKEHLEYLEEYANRILFEEKNYFKFLVSSPTQAKFMLMNKVYWYLSEQERYELFIEFYAEEDYGHYLIDKDLIKDAIKNQPIEYRQEMLNRLNKTTGDTDTLTIYRGCSDKSTAPEEAMSWTLSKNTAIFFAMRRGLDGDIYEAKVNKEHVIDYLQGRNEEEILVLPQHVEDIQPYEMLKTNDEIKSMLASEHVEEYHLYKNTFIKDEYFDNPEGIHGTRHCKRVLFHALSLAKEFNLNARDRAILSNAACYHDIGRTSDDEDRDHGLGSVIKHAEEVHDFPYMCINVVDRKNKNKNYELEYMNDEEINIIEFIMQYHCIGDEESREALDKLAWDDDIADRTWKLYQLFKDADGLDRVRIKDLNVDYLRTEAAQKRVLFAYGLLKGIK
;
A
#
# COMPACT_ATOMS: atom_id res chain seq x y z
N MET A 1 -8.01 7.53 19.20
CA MET A 1 -8.72 7.69 17.92
C MET A 1 -8.74 6.35 17.19
N ASP A 2 -7.60 5.65 17.11
CA ASP A 2 -7.51 4.31 16.52
C ASP A 2 -8.35 3.24 17.24
N ASP A 3 -8.45 3.27 18.58
CA ASP A 3 -9.28 2.31 19.34
C ASP A 3 -10.79 2.51 19.10
N ILE A 4 -11.23 3.76 18.88
CA ILE A 4 -12.62 4.07 18.58
C ILE A 4 -12.95 3.63 17.14
N LEU A 5 -12.05 3.88 16.18
CA LEU A 5 -12.20 3.38 14.80
C LEU A 5 -12.19 1.84 14.72
N LEU A 6 -11.43 1.19 15.60
CA LEU A 6 -11.42 -0.27 15.77
C LEU A 6 -12.76 -0.80 16.31
N GLN A 7 -13.32 -0.15 17.33
CA GLN A 7 -14.60 -0.57 17.93
C GLN A 7 -15.80 -0.29 17.02
N VAL A 8 -15.74 0.76 16.20
CA VAL A 8 -16.78 1.09 15.20
C VAL A 8 -16.80 0.06 14.06
N ASN A 9 -15.63 -0.42 13.63
CA ASN A 9 -15.49 -1.42 12.56
C ASN A 9 -15.24 -2.85 13.08
N GLY A 10 -15.46 -3.09 14.38
CA GLY A 10 -15.19 -4.37 15.02
C GLY A 10 -16.13 -5.45 14.52
N GLN A 11 -15.59 -6.53 13.97
CA GLN A 11 -16.33 -7.73 13.57
C GLN A 11 -16.44 -8.69 14.76
N VAL A 12 -17.61 -9.26 15.03
CA VAL A 12 -17.86 -10.22 16.13
C VAL A 12 -18.23 -11.61 15.60
N GLY A 13 -17.76 -12.64 16.31
CA GLY A 13 -18.31 -13.99 16.21
C GLY A 13 -19.27 -14.31 17.37
N GLU A 14 -19.94 -15.46 17.33
CA GLU A 14 -20.85 -15.87 18.44
C GLU A 14 -20.14 -15.95 19.80
N HIS A 15 -18.84 -16.27 19.81
CA HIS A 15 -18.01 -16.32 21.02
C HIS A 15 -17.72 -14.94 21.65
N ASP A 16 -17.94 -13.85 20.89
CA ASP A 16 -17.79 -12.47 21.36
C ASP A 16 -19.09 -11.93 22.01
N LEU A 17 -20.18 -12.73 22.03
CA LEU A 17 -21.49 -12.35 22.55
C LEU A 17 -21.74 -13.00 23.92
N LEU A 18 -21.83 -12.17 24.96
CA LEU A 18 -22.12 -12.62 26.33
C LEU A 18 -23.62 -12.53 26.59
N ALA A 19 -24.31 -13.66 26.74
CA ALA A 19 -25.73 -13.67 27.09
C ALA A 19 -25.99 -12.87 28.38
N ILE A 20 -27.11 -12.14 28.47
CA ILE A 20 -27.45 -11.33 29.65
C ILE A 20 -27.84 -12.25 30.82
N THR A 21 -26.85 -12.61 31.64
CA THR A 21 -26.99 -13.32 32.91
C THR A 21 -26.30 -12.52 34.02
N GLU A 22 -26.65 -12.73 35.29
CA GLU A 22 -26.00 -12.04 36.42
C GLU A 22 -24.46 -12.17 36.37
N GLU A 23 -23.97 -13.38 36.13
CA GLU A 23 -22.54 -13.69 36.00
C GLU A 23 -21.87 -12.94 34.84
N ASN A 24 -22.48 -12.95 33.66
CA ASN A 24 -21.91 -12.29 32.48
C ASN A 24 -21.95 -10.77 32.59
N VAL A 25 -22.96 -10.20 33.24
CA VAL A 25 -23.05 -8.76 33.50
C VAL A 25 -21.96 -8.32 34.47
N GLU A 26 -21.74 -9.08 35.54
CA GLU A 26 -20.64 -8.83 36.47
C GLU A 26 -19.28 -8.93 35.77
N LEU A 27 -19.09 -9.98 34.96
CA LEU A 27 -17.88 -10.16 34.15
C LEU A 27 -17.65 -8.99 33.19
N PHE A 28 -18.70 -8.55 32.49
CA PHE A 28 -18.63 -7.44 31.56
C PHE A 28 -18.26 -6.13 32.27
N ASN A 29 -18.90 -5.84 33.41
CA ASN A 29 -18.60 -4.66 34.23
C ASN A 29 -17.14 -4.63 34.68
N ASN A 30 -16.64 -5.77 35.16
CA ASN A 30 -15.25 -5.90 35.59
C ASN A 30 -14.26 -5.69 34.44
N ARG A 31 -14.57 -6.20 33.24
CA ARG A 31 -13.70 -6.08 32.06
C ARG A 31 -13.71 -4.68 31.43
N ASN A 32 -14.85 -4.01 31.44
CA ASN A 32 -15.05 -2.75 30.71
C ASN A 32 -15.15 -1.52 31.63
N ASN A 33 -14.98 -1.70 32.94
CA ASN A 33 -15.12 -0.65 33.96
C ASN A 33 -16.47 0.08 33.88
N THR A 34 -17.55 -0.70 33.77
CA THR A 34 -18.94 -0.23 33.71
C THR A 34 -19.72 -0.63 34.97
N SER A 35 -20.93 -0.09 35.12
CA SER A 35 -21.82 -0.36 36.25
C SER A 35 -23.24 -0.69 35.78
N LEU A 36 -23.34 -1.63 34.82
CA LEU A 36 -24.61 -2.12 34.29
C LEU A 36 -25.32 -3.02 35.32
N SER A 37 -26.65 -2.99 35.31
CA SER A 37 -27.50 -3.74 36.25
C SER A 37 -28.31 -4.81 35.51
N TYR A 38 -28.12 -6.07 35.87
CA TYR A 38 -28.88 -7.20 35.31
C TYR A 38 -30.39 -6.99 35.47
N GLU A 39 -30.85 -6.64 36.67
CA GLU A 39 -32.27 -6.41 36.95
C GLU A 39 -32.85 -5.25 36.12
N SER A 40 -32.07 -4.20 35.88
CA SER A 40 -32.51 -3.08 35.04
C SER A 40 -32.63 -3.48 33.58
N MET A 41 -31.64 -4.19 33.04
CA MET A 41 -31.68 -4.69 31.66
C MET A 41 -32.85 -5.65 31.44
N LYS A 42 -33.04 -6.59 32.38
CA LYS A 42 -34.16 -7.53 32.36
C LYS A 42 -35.50 -6.80 32.37
N GLN A 43 -35.67 -5.83 33.26
CA GLN A 43 -36.90 -5.04 33.34
C GLN A 43 -37.18 -4.27 32.03
N GLU A 44 -36.17 -3.65 31.42
CA GLU A 44 -36.32 -2.90 30.16
C GLU A 44 -36.73 -3.80 29.00
N ILE A 45 -36.11 -4.97 28.86
CA ILE A 45 -36.41 -5.97 27.82
C ILE A 45 -37.83 -6.54 28.03
N GLU A 46 -38.14 -7.02 29.24
CA GLU A 46 -39.43 -7.64 29.55
C GLU A 46 -40.59 -6.65 29.48
N SER A 47 -40.37 -5.37 29.83
CA SER A 47 -41.41 -4.33 29.76
C SER A 47 -41.93 -4.08 28.34
N GLN A 48 -41.14 -4.41 27.33
CA GLN A 48 -41.52 -4.33 25.91
C GLN A 48 -42.07 -5.67 25.38
N GLY A 49 -42.03 -6.74 26.19
CA GLY A 49 -42.43 -8.08 25.77
C GLY A 49 -41.44 -8.72 24.80
N LEU A 50 -40.15 -8.48 25.00
CA LEU A 50 -39.05 -9.10 24.28
C LEU A 50 -38.46 -10.26 25.11
N GLU A 51 -37.86 -11.25 24.44
CA GLU A 51 -37.23 -12.40 25.09
C GLU A 51 -35.76 -12.13 25.39
N MET A 52 -35.37 -12.29 26.66
CA MET A 52 -34.00 -12.02 27.14
C MET A 52 -32.93 -12.91 26.50
N ASP A 53 -33.29 -14.13 26.10
CA ASP A 53 -32.37 -15.11 25.49
C ASP A 53 -31.79 -14.65 24.13
N ASN A 54 -32.39 -13.63 23.51
CA ASN A 54 -31.90 -13.03 22.27
C ASN A 54 -30.99 -11.80 22.50
N PHE A 55 -30.70 -11.44 23.76
CA PHE A 55 -29.89 -10.28 24.10
C PHE A 55 -28.54 -10.65 24.71
N TYR A 56 -27.52 -9.90 24.28
CA TYR A 56 -26.13 -10.13 24.60
C TYR A 56 -25.41 -8.81 24.89
N LEU A 57 -24.25 -8.92 25.54
CA LEU A 57 -23.28 -7.86 25.71
C LEU A 57 -22.01 -8.17 24.91
N SER A 58 -21.40 -7.17 24.27
CA SER A 58 -20.08 -7.32 23.65
C SER A 58 -19.16 -6.15 23.98
N GLY A 59 -17.99 -6.45 24.55
CA GLY A 59 -16.98 -5.43 24.88
C GLY A 59 -16.11 -5.05 23.68
N LYS A 60 -16.29 -5.75 22.55
CA LYS A 60 -15.57 -5.52 21.29
C LYS A 60 -16.20 -4.38 20.48
N LEU A 61 -17.47 -4.08 20.74
CA LEU A 61 -18.27 -3.14 19.98
C LEU A 61 -18.40 -1.81 20.71
N PHE A 62 -18.59 -0.74 19.94
CA PHE A 62 -18.85 0.59 20.49
C PHE A 62 -20.18 0.65 21.27
N GLU A 63 -21.21 0.02 20.72
CA GLU A 63 -22.51 -0.16 21.37
C GLU A 63 -22.54 -1.50 22.11
N PRO A 64 -22.72 -1.50 23.45
CA PRO A 64 -22.51 -2.70 24.24
C PRO A 64 -23.65 -3.71 24.13
N TYR A 65 -24.89 -3.26 23.90
CA TYR A 65 -26.06 -4.14 23.82
C TYR A 65 -26.21 -4.67 22.41
N CYS A 66 -26.30 -5.99 22.30
CA CYS A 66 -26.51 -6.70 21.05
C CYS A 66 -27.81 -7.48 21.14
N TYR A 67 -28.67 -7.36 20.13
CA TYR A 67 -29.75 -8.30 19.87
C TYR A 67 -29.31 -9.24 18.77
N TYR A 68 -29.40 -10.55 19.01
CA TYR A 68 -29.13 -11.55 18.00
C TYR A 68 -30.18 -12.66 18.03
N LYS A 69 -30.99 -12.70 16.98
CA LYS A 69 -31.92 -13.77 16.66
C LYS A 69 -31.95 -13.88 15.14
N PHE A 70 -31.29 -14.90 14.60
CA PHE A 70 -31.16 -15.06 13.15
C PHE A 70 -32.54 -14.96 12.46
N PRO A 71 -32.69 -14.13 11.41
CA PRO A 71 -31.62 -13.48 10.63
C PRO A 71 -31.18 -12.09 11.12
N VAL A 72 -31.68 -11.59 12.25
CA VAL A 72 -31.39 -10.24 12.74
C VAL A 72 -30.22 -10.23 13.72
N PHE A 73 -29.24 -9.39 13.44
CA PHE A 73 -28.28 -8.87 14.41
C PHE A 73 -28.47 -7.35 14.49
N TYR A 74 -28.42 -6.78 15.69
CA TYR A 74 -28.56 -5.35 15.89
C TYR A 74 -27.78 -4.90 17.13
N THR A 75 -27.08 -3.78 17.04
CA THR A 75 -26.43 -3.14 18.20
C THR A 75 -27.20 -1.89 18.59
N THR A 76 -27.21 -1.57 19.88
CA THR A 76 -27.87 -0.36 20.37
C THR A 76 -27.19 0.15 21.64
N PRO A 77 -27.18 1.48 21.89
CA PRO A 77 -26.78 2.04 23.16
C PRO A 77 -27.86 1.95 24.24
N SER A 78 -29.09 1.57 23.88
CA SER A 78 -30.26 1.57 24.75
C SER A 78 -31.14 0.33 24.51
N LEU A 79 -31.52 -0.36 25.59
CA LEU A 79 -32.46 -1.49 25.53
C LEU A 79 -33.92 -1.04 25.48
N LYS A 80 -34.20 0.26 25.59
CA LYS A 80 -35.57 0.82 25.64
C LYS A 80 -36.05 1.37 24.31
N GLU A 81 -35.23 2.20 23.67
CA GLU A 81 -35.64 3.00 22.53
C GLU A 81 -34.46 3.31 21.61
N VAL A 82 -34.75 3.49 20.33
CA VAL A 82 -33.78 3.74 19.26
C VAL A 82 -34.09 5.08 18.60
N LEU A 83 -33.04 5.82 18.24
CA LEU A 83 -33.17 7.02 17.43
C LEU A 83 -33.30 6.64 15.95
N SER A 84 -34.38 7.06 15.31
CA SER A 84 -34.58 6.96 13.86
C SER A 84 -34.73 8.36 13.24
N LEU A 85 -34.76 8.44 11.90
CA LEU A 85 -35.01 9.70 11.18
C LEU A 85 -36.40 10.29 11.47
N GLU A 86 -37.34 9.45 11.90
CA GLU A 86 -38.73 9.85 12.22
C GLU A 86 -38.93 10.13 13.72
N GLY A 87 -37.87 10.00 14.52
CA GLY A 87 -37.88 10.22 15.96
C GLY A 87 -37.49 8.98 16.76
N VAL A 88 -37.78 9.02 18.05
CA VAL A 88 -37.49 7.94 19.00
C VAL A 88 -38.57 6.87 18.90
N VAL A 89 -38.18 5.63 18.61
CA VAL A 89 -39.08 4.47 18.49
C VAL A 89 -38.75 3.42 19.55
N PRO A 90 -39.75 2.67 20.08
CA PRO A 90 -39.48 1.54 20.96
C PRO A 90 -38.55 0.51 20.29
N LEU A 91 -37.63 -0.08 21.06
CA LEU A 91 -36.68 -1.06 20.52
C LEU A 91 -37.42 -2.24 19.87
N LYS A 92 -38.50 -2.71 20.47
CA LYS A 92 -39.32 -3.80 19.92
C LYS A 92 -39.83 -3.52 18.50
N GLU A 93 -40.42 -2.35 18.26
CA GLU A 93 -40.97 -1.99 16.95
C GLU A 93 -39.85 -1.95 15.89
N HIS A 94 -38.66 -1.48 16.28
CA HIS A 94 -37.49 -1.49 15.40
C HIS A 94 -37.01 -2.92 15.09
N LEU A 95 -36.94 -3.79 16.09
CA LEU A 95 -36.54 -5.19 15.90
C LEU A 95 -37.55 -5.97 15.03
N GLU A 96 -38.85 -5.73 15.19
CA GLU A 96 -39.90 -6.31 14.35
C GLU A 96 -39.76 -5.86 12.89
N TYR A 97 -39.48 -4.58 12.65
CA TYR A 97 -39.18 -4.05 11.32
C TYR A 97 -37.95 -4.72 10.69
N LEU A 98 -36.85 -4.86 11.46
CA LEU A 98 -35.64 -5.52 10.98
C LEU A 98 -35.90 -7.00 10.68
N GLU A 99 -36.68 -7.70 11.50
CA GLU A 99 -37.06 -9.10 11.29
C GLU A 99 -37.91 -9.26 10.03
N GLU A 100 -38.91 -8.41 9.80
CA GLU A 100 -39.70 -8.42 8.56
C GLU A 100 -38.83 -8.14 7.34
N TYR A 101 -37.97 -7.12 7.40
CA TYR A 101 -37.08 -6.75 6.31
C TYR A 101 -36.08 -7.87 5.97
N ALA A 102 -35.43 -8.44 6.98
CA ALA A 102 -34.46 -9.52 6.81
C ALA A 102 -35.11 -10.80 6.28
N ASN A 103 -36.27 -11.19 6.81
CA ASN A 103 -37.00 -12.37 6.34
C ASN A 103 -37.46 -12.23 4.89
N ARG A 104 -37.97 -11.06 4.52
CA ARG A 104 -38.37 -10.76 3.14
C ARG A 104 -37.21 -10.92 2.16
N ILE A 105 -36.03 -10.36 2.48
CA ILE A 105 -34.87 -10.47 1.58
C ILE A 105 -34.33 -11.91 1.55
N LEU A 106 -34.18 -12.54 2.71
CA LEU A 106 -33.50 -13.82 2.84
C LEU A 106 -34.35 -14.99 2.33
N PHE A 107 -35.65 -15.01 2.66
CA PHE A 107 -36.51 -16.16 2.42
C PHE A 107 -37.51 -15.96 1.27
N GLU A 108 -38.03 -14.74 1.07
CA GLU A 108 -38.98 -14.46 -0.02
C GLU A 108 -38.26 -14.07 -1.32
N GLU A 109 -37.39 -13.06 -1.28
CA GLU A 109 -36.59 -12.62 -2.43
C GLU A 109 -35.42 -13.58 -2.72
N LYS A 110 -34.98 -14.35 -1.72
CA LYS A 110 -33.77 -15.20 -1.76
C LYS A 110 -32.52 -14.46 -2.25
N ASN A 111 -32.39 -13.20 -1.87
CA ASN A 111 -31.26 -12.36 -2.25
C ASN A 111 -30.21 -12.33 -1.13
N TYR A 112 -29.41 -13.39 -1.06
CA TYR A 112 -28.44 -13.63 0.01
C TYR A 112 -27.33 -12.56 0.07
N PHE A 113 -26.82 -12.13 -1.08
CA PHE A 113 -25.79 -11.09 -1.15
C PHE A 113 -26.32 -9.75 -0.63
N LYS A 114 -27.51 -9.32 -1.06
CA LYS A 114 -28.17 -8.11 -0.55
C LYS A 114 -28.42 -8.20 0.95
N PHE A 115 -28.81 -9.37 1.46
CA PHE A 115 -28.97 -9.58 2.89
C PHE A 115 -27.65 -9.35 3.65
N LEU A 116 -26.54 -9.95 3.20
CA LEU A 116 -25.21 -9.73 3.81
C LEU A 116 -24.78 -8.26 3.76
N VAL A 117 -24.86 -7.61 2.59
CA VAL A 117 -24.38 -6.23 2.42
C VAL A 117 -25.22 -5.22 3.20
N SER A 118 -26.53 -5.47 3.35
CA SER A 118 -27.43 -4.63 4.15
C SER A 118 -27.41 -4.94 5.66
N SER A 119 -26.77 -6.04 6.07
CA SER A 119 -26.63 -6.39 7.48
C SER A 119 -25.59 -5.49 8.18
N PRO A 120 -25.70 -5.30 9.51
CA PRO A 120 -24.71 -4.52 10.26
C PRO A 120 -23.31 -5.06 10.05
N THR A 121 -22.37 -4.15 9.70
CA THR A 121 -20.98 -4.49 9.40
C THR A 121 -20.40 -5.45 10.43
N GLN A 122 -20.67 -5.22 11.71
CA GLN A 122 -20.13 -5.96 12.85
C GLN A 122 -20.42 -7.47 12.84
N ALA A 123 -21.48 -7.92 12.17
CA ALA A 123 -21.93 -9.31 12.23
C ALA A 123 -21.98 -10.01 10.87
N LYS A 124 -21.52 -9.35 9.80
CA LYS A 124 -21.66 -9.89 8.43
C LYS A 124 -21.05 -11.28 8.28
N PHE A 125 -19.87 -11.53 8.85
CA PHE A 125 -19.22 -12.85 8.80
C PHE A 125 -19.96 -13.91 9.63
N MET A 126 -20.47 -13.54 10.81
CA MET A 126 -21.30 -14.43 11.62
C MET A 126 -22.59 -14.81 10.88
N LEU A 127 -23.22 -13.86 10.19
CA LEU A 127 -24.40 -14.10 9.38
C LEU A 127 -24.08 -14.91 8.12
N MET A 128 -22.98 -14.62 7.43
CA MET A 128 -22.48 -15.39 6.28
C MET A 128 -22.29 -16.87 6.63
N ASN A 129 -21.69 -17.18 7.78
CA ASN A 129 -21.49 -18.55 8.25
C ASN A 129 -22.80 -19.35 8.41
N LYS A 130 -23.94 -18.67 8.58
CA LYS A 130 -25.27 -19.31 8.61
C LYS A 130 -25.96 -19.29 7.25
N VAL A 131 -26.00 -18.12 6.61
CA VAL A 131 -26.68 -17.90 5.33
C VAL A 131 -26.15 -18.81 4.25
N TYR A 132 -24.85 -19.01 4.19
CA TYR A 132 -24.19 -19.85 3.19
C TYR A 132 -24.84 -21.23 2.99
N TRP A 133 -25.29 -21.86 4.09
CA TRP A 133 -25.86 -23.20 4.05
C TRP A 133 -27.31 -23.25 3.56
N TYR A 134 -27.98 -22.10 3.40
CA TYR A 134 -29.30 -22.02 2.76
C TYR A 134 -29.23 -22.04 1.23
N LEU A 135 -28.05 -21.78 0.66
CA LEU A 135 -27.85 -21.74 -0.79
C LEU A 135 -27.81 -23.15 -1.38
N SER A 136 -28.23 -23.24 -2.65
CA SER A 136 -27.93 -24.43 -3.44
C SER A 136 -26.43 -24.54 -3.68
N GLU A 137 -25.93 -25.76 -3.90
CA GLU A 137 -24.50 -26.01 -4.12
C GLU A 137 -23.92 -25.15 -5.26
N GLN A 138 -24.73 -24.84 -6.28
CA GLN A 138 -24.32 -24.08 -7.46
C GLN A 138 -24.09 -22.59 -7.18
N GLU A 139 -24.77 -22.02 -6.19
CA GLU A 139 -24.71 -20.57 -5.87
C GLU A 139 -23.67 -20.26 -4.79
N ARG A 140 -23.15 -21.28 -4.10
CA ARG A 140 -22.28 -21.13 -2.92
C ARG A 140 -20.95 -20.46 -3.23
N TYR A 141 -20.31 -20.84 -4.34
CA TYR A 141 -19.03 -20.24 -4.71
C TYR A 141 -19.18 -18.76 -5.06
N GLU A 142 -20.21 -18.42 -5.83
CA GLU A 142 -20.51 -17.04 -6.25
C GLU A 142 -20.74 -16.15 -5.03
N LEU A 143 -21.62 -16.56 -4.10
CA LEU A 143 -21.83 -15.78 -2.87
C LEU A 143 -20.53 -15.64 -2.06
N PHE A 144 -19.77 -16.72 -1.91
CA PHE A 144 -18.51 -16.70 -1.15
C PHE A 144 -17.53 -15.69 -1.74
N ILE A 145 -17.28 -15.74 -3.04
CA ILE A 145 -16.26 -14.89 -3.66
C ILE A 145 -16.70 -13.43 -3.74
N GLU A 146 -17.98 -13.17 -4.05
CA GLU A 146 -18.51 -11.81 -4.08
C GLU A 146 -18.49 -11.17 -2.69
N PHE A 147 -18.92 -11.90 -1.66
CA PHE A 147 -18.87 -11.41 -0.28
C PHE A 147 -17.43 -11.22 0.21
N TYR A 148 -16.53 -12.16 -0.09
CA TYR A 148 -15.13 -12.06 0.29
C TYR A 148 -14.49 -10.78 -0.28
N ALA A 149 -14.74 -10.49 -1.56
CA ALA A 149 -14.20 -9.32 -2.26
C ALA A 149 -14.87 -7.99 -1.89
N GLU A 150 -16.05 -8.02 -1.27
CA GLU A 150 -16.74 -6.82 -0.79
C GLU A 150 -16.17 -6.31 0.54
N GLU A 151 -15.68 -7.20 1.40
CA GLU A 151 -15.26 -6.86 2.76
C GLU A 151 -13.74 -6.66 2.86
N ASP A 152 -13.31 -5.61 3.56
CA ASP A 152 -11.89 -5.30 3.78
C ASP A 152 -11.27 -6.03 4.99
N TYR A 153 -12.11 -6.44 5.96
CA TYR A 153 -11.67 -6.94 7.26
C TYR A 153 -12.62 -8.01 7.79
N GLY A 154 -12.10 -8.93 8.59
CA GLY A 154 -12.94 -9.93 9.29
C GLY A 154 -12.93 -11.32 8.67
N HIS A 155 -12.22 -11.52 7.56
CA HIS A 155 -12.17 -12.83 6.85
C HIS A 155 -11.72 -13.99 7.73
N TYR A 156 -10.95 -13.73 8.81
CA TYR A 156 -10.58 -14.74 9.80
C TYR A 156 -11.77 -15.36 10.54
N LEU A 157 -12.96 -14.74 10.48
CA LEU A 157 -14.20 -15.24 11.06
C LEU A 157 -14.99 -16.15 10.12
N ILE A 158 -14.61 -16.26 8.84
CA ILE A 158 -15.26 -17.20 7.92
C ILE A 158 -14.97 -18.63 8.39
N ASP A 159 -16.03 -19.44 8.48
CA ASP A 159 -15.90 -20.85 8.86
C ASP A 159 -15.01 -21.61 7.86
N LYS A 160 -14.07 -22.40 8.38
CA LYS A 160 -13.12 -23.16 7.54
C LYS A 160 -13.82 -24.21 6.67
N ASP A 161 -14.92 -24.78 7.13
CA ASP A 161 -15.68 -25.78 6.38
C ASP A 161 -16.54 -25.10 5.30
N LEU A 162 -17.00 -23.87 5.53
CA LEU A 162 -17.60 -23.03 4.49
C LEU A 162 -16.59 -22.76 3.37
N ILE A 163 -15.36 -22.33 3.69
CA ILE A 163 -14.33 -22.06 2.68
C ILE A 163 -14.04 -23.32 1.85
N LYS A 164 -13.85 -24.48 2.50
CA LYS A 164 -13.62 -25.75 1.80
C LYS A 164 -14.78 -26.12 0.88
N ASP A 165 -16.02 -25.97 1.36
CA ASP A 165 -17.21 -26.28 0.56
C ASP A 165 -17.34 -25.32 -0.62
N ALA A 166 -17.02 -24.03 -0.45
CA ALA A 166 -17.07 -23.05 -1.52
C ALA A 166 -16.09 -23.43 -2.63
N ILE A 167 -14.82 -23.66 -2.27
CA ILE A 167 -13.78 -24.06 -3.23
C ILE A 167 -14.17 -25.35 -3.96
N LYS A 168 -14.72 -26.34 -3.24
CA LYS A 168 -15.20 -27.59 -3.83
C LYS A 168 -16.33 -27.37 -4.84
N ASN A 169 -17.21 -26.42 -4.58
CA ASN A 169 -18.35 -26.08 -5.44
C ASN A 169 -18.01 -25.00 -6.49
N GLN A 170 -16.73 -24.66 -6.69
CA GLN A 170 -16.32 -23.73 -7.73
C GLN A 170 -16.75 -24.25 -9.12
N PRO A 171 -17.50 -23.46 -9.91
CA PRO A 171 -17.91 -23.89 -11.25
C PRO A 171 -16.70 -24.11 -12.16
N ILE A 172 -16.70 -25.22 -12.91
CA ILE A 172 -15.60 -25.59 -13.82
C ILE A 172 -15.35 -24.51 -14.87
N GLU A 173 -16.42 -23.96 -15.44
CA GLU A 173 -16.35 -22.88 -16.43
C GLU A 173 -15.72 -21.61 -15.85
N TYR A 174 -16.14 -21.23 -14.64
CA TYR A 174 -15.55 -20.10 -13.90
C TYR A 174 -14.06 -20.30 -13.65
N ARG A 175 -13.66 -21.48 -13.16
CA ARG A 175 -12.27 -21.83 -12.92
C ARG A 175 -11.43 -21.73 -14.20
N GLN A 176 -11.95 -22.22 -15.32
CA GLN A 176 -11.25 -22.13 -16.60
C GLN A 176 -11.08 -20.68 -17.07
N GLU A 177 -12.11 -19.84 -16.89
CA GLU A 177 -12.03 -18.42 -17.21
C GLU A 177 -11.00 -17.70 -16.33
N MET A 178 -11.02 -17.95 -15.02
CA MET A 178 -10.05 -17.41 -14.07
C MET A 178 -8.62 -17.80 -14.47
N LEU A 179 -8.37 -19.08 -14.78
CA LEU A 179 -7.05 -19.54 -15.24
C LEU A 179 -6.63 -18.88 -16.56
N ASN A 180 -7.56 -18.64 -17.48
CA ASN A 180 -7.26 -17.91 -18.72
C ASN A 180 -6.85 -16.46 -18.43
N ARG A 181 -7.53 -15.77 -17.50
CA ARG A 181 -7.14 -14.42 -17.06
C ARG A 181 -5.76 -14.43 -16.40
N LEU A 182 -5.52 -15.38 -15.52
CA LEU A 182 -4.24 -15.54 -14.81
C LEU A 182 -3.08 -15.83 -15.78
N ASN A 183 -3.28 -16.73 -16.75
CA ASN A 183 -2.26 -17.04 -17.76
C ASN A 183 -1.98 -15.86 -18.70
N LYS A 184 -2.97 -15.00 -18.96
CA LYS A 184 -2.74 -13.77 -19.72
C LYS A 184 -1.77 -12.82 -19.00
N THR A 185 -1.84 -12.77 -17.67
CA THR A 185 -0.93 -11.94 -16.84
C THR A 185 0.43 -12.62 -16.63
N THR A 186 0.44 -13.93 -16.38
CA THR A 186 1.62 -14.64 -15.84
C THR A 186 2.32 -15.53 -16.87
N GLY A 187 1.79 -15.63 -18.10
CA GLY A 187 2.25 -16.58 -19.10
C GLY A 187 1.91 -18.02 -18.72
N ASP A 188 2.70 -18.97 -19.20
CA ASP A 188 2.47 -20.42 -19.03
C ASP A 188 3.27 -21.03 -17.85
N THR A 189 3.80 -20.23 -16.93
CA THR A 189 4.56 -20.74 -15.78
C THR A 189 3.65 -21.49 -14.81
N ASP A 190 4.07 -22.65 -14.28
CA ASP A 190 3.24 -23.37 -13.29
C ASP A 190 3.34 -22.76 -11.89
N THR A 191 4.48 -22.15 -11.56
CA THR A 191 4.73 -21.52 -10.26
C THR A 191 4.70 -20.00 -10.39
N LEU A 192 3.93 -19.37 -9.51
CA LEU A 192 3.79 -17.92 -9.39
C LEU A 192 4.62 -17.41 -8.22
N THR A 193 5.18 -16.22 -8.38
CA THR A 193 5.70 -15.42 -7.26
C THR A 193 4.61 -14.44 -6.85
N ILE A 194 4.28 -14.44 -5.57
CA ILE A 194 3.22 -13.62 -4.97
C ILE A 194 3.78 -12.80 -3.81
N TYR A 195 3.15 -11.66 -3.54
CA TYR A 195 3.58 -10.71 -2.53
C TYR A 195 2.46 -10.39 -1.56
N ARG A 196 2.81 -9.98 -0.34
CA ARG A 196 1.85 -9.54 0.67
C ARG A 196 2.41 -8.38 1.49
N GLY A 197 1.66 -7.28 1.53
CA GLY A 197 1.91 -6.16 2.42
C GLY A 197 1.25 -6.37 3.78
N CYS A 198 2.04 -6.29 4.85
CA CYS A 198 1.59 -6.48 6.22
C CYS A 198 1.78 -5.19 7.03
N SER A 199 0.75 -4.86 7.82
CA SER A 199 0.79 -3.86 8.87
C SER A 199 0.54 -4.52 10.23
N ASP A 200 0.57 -3.73 11.30
CA ASP A 200 0.41 -4.16 12.70
C ASP A 200 -0.84 -5.00 13.02
N LYS A 201 -1.90 -4.94 12.21
CA LYS A 201 -3.14 -5.71 12.39
C LYS A 201 -3.45 -6.67 11.25
N SER A 202 -2.50 -6.89 10.34
CA SER A 202 -2.69 -7.83 9.25
C SER A 202 -2.63 -9.28 9.75
N THR A 203 -3.42 -10.17 9.16
CA THR A 203 -3.23 -11.63 9.32
C THR A 203 -1.80 -11.98 8.92
N ALA A 204 -1.14 -12.80 9.76
CA ALA A 204 0.23 -13.26 9.52
C ALA A 204 0.35 -13.93 8.15
N PRO A 205 1.49 -13.80 7.44
CA PRO A 205 1.69 -14.38 6.12
C PRO A 205 1.37 -15.88 6.06
N GLU A 206 1.71 -16.64 7.09
CA GLU A 206 1.51 -18.09 7.18
C GLU A 206 0.05 -18.51 7.35
N GLU A 207 -0.83 -17.57 7.68
CA GLU A 207 -2.27 -17.78 7.89
C GLU A 207 -3.13 -17.06 6.84
N ALA A 208 -2.50 -16.26 5.96
CA ALA A 208 -3.20 -15.38 5.05
C ALA A 208 -3.60 -16.07 3.74
N MET A 209 -4.84 -15.82 3.31
CA MET A 209 -5.35 -16.27 2.01
C MET A 209 -5.12 -15.29 0.87
N SER A 210 -4.95 -14.01 1.20
CA SER A 210 -4.89 -12.89 0.26
C SER A 210 -3.45 -12.49 -0.04
N TRP A 211 -3.08 -12.57 -1.31
CA TRP A 211 -1.77 -12.21 -1.84
C TRP A 211 -1.94 -11.40 -3.14
N THR A 212 -0.87 -10.88 -3.72
CA THR A 212 -0.92 -10.11 -4.99
C THR A 212 0.23 -10.49 -5.91
N LEU A 213 0.06 -10.35 -7.23
CA LEU A 213 1.16 -10.45 -8.20
C LEU A 213 1.96 -9.14 -8.31
N SER A 214 1.40 -8.03 -7.82
CA SER A 214 1.97 -6.69 -7.93
C SER A 214 2.75 -6.30 -6.68
N LYS A 215 4.06 -6.05 -6.85
CA LYS A 215 4.90 -5.45 -5.81
C LYS A 215 4.34 -4.10 -5.35
N ASN A 216 3.81 -3.30 -6.27
CA ASN A 216 3.21 -2.00 -5.95
C ASN A 216 2.01 -2.13 -5.01
N THR A 217 1.16 -3.13 -5.23
CA THR A 217 0.01 -3.43 -4.37
C THR A 217 0.47 -3.87 -2.99
N ALA A 218 1.46 -4.76 -2.89
CA ALA A 218 2.03 -5.17 -1.61
C ALA A 218 2.66 -3.99 -0.85
N ILE A 219 3.37 -3.10 -1.54
CA ILE A 219 3.92 -1.88 -0.95
C ILE A 219 2.82 -0.97 -0.43
N PHE A 220 1.75 -0.74 -1.21
CA PHE A 220 0.61 0.05 -0.77
C PHE A 220 0.03 -0.48 0.54
N PHE A 221 -0.21 -1.80 0.66
CA PHE A 221 -0.75 -2.39 1.88
C PHE A 221 0.21 -2.32 3.08
N ALA A 222 1.52 -2.53 2.86
CA ALA A 222 2.52 -2.35 3.92
C ALA A 222 2.56 -0.90 4.44
N MET A 223 2.27 0.07 3.56
CA MET A 223 2.38 1.49 3.87
C MET A 223 1.09 2.18 4.29
N ARG A 224 -0.08 1.53 4.12
CA ARG A 224 -1.40 2.15 4.30
C ARG A 224 -1.60 2.75 5.71
N ARG A 225 -0.88 2.26 6.72
CA ARG A 225 -0.98 2.70 8.12
C ARG A 225 0.31 3.32 8.68
N GLY A 226 1.37 3.46 7.87
CA GLY A 226 2.67 3.92 8.36
C GLY A 226 3.79 3.67 7.36
N LEU A 227 5.04 3.90 7.76
CA LEU A 227 6.22 3.56 6.94
C LEU A 227 6.97 2.33 7.45
N ASP A 228 6.41 1.64 8.43
CA ASP A 228 7.06 0.55 9.15
C ASP A 228 6.53 -0.84 8.78
N GLY A 229 5.55 -0.93 7.89
CA GLY A 229 5.02 -2.22 7.45
C GLY A 229 6.05 -3.07 6.71
N ASP A 230 5.74 -4.37 6.65
CA ASP A 230 6.62 -5.39 6.10
C ASP A 230 6.01 -5.97 4.83
N ILE A 231 6.87 -6.43 3.93
CA ILE A 231 6.45 -7.14 2.72
C ILE A 231 7.01 -8.53 2.77
N TYR A 232 6.21 -9.48 2.32
CA TYR A 232 6.61 -10.86 2.14
C TYR A 232 6.48 -11.23 0.67
N GLU A 233 7.43 -12.02 0.21
CA GLU A 233 7.39 -12.74 -1.05
C GLU A 233 7.17 -14.22 -0.76
N ALA A 234 6.41 -14.89 -1.59
CA ALA A 234 6.17 -16.32 -1.50
C ALA A 234 5.93 -16.93 -2.88
N LYS A 235 5.80 -18.25 -2.93
CA LYS A 235 5.45 -18.99 -4.14
C LYS A 235 4.17 -19.77 -3.97
N VAL A 236 3.47 -19.96 -5.09
CA VAL A 236 2.28 -20.81 -5.18
C VAL A 236 2.22 -21.49 -6.54
N ASN A 237 1.82 -22.76 -6.58
CA ASN A 237 1.49 -23.42 -7.84
C ASN A 237 0.12 -22.93 -8.34
N LYS A 238 0.01 -22.59 -9.63
CA LYS A 238 -1.24 -22.15 -10.27
C LYS A 238 -2.42 -23.08 -10.01
N GLU A 239 -2.18 -24.39 -9.89
CA GLU A 239 -3.25 -25.35 -9.61
C GLU A 239 -3.92 -25.12 -8.24
N HIS A 240 -3.20 -24.51 -7.29
CA HIS A 240 -3.69 -24.18 -5.95
C HIS A 240 -4.30 -22.79 -5.83
N VAL A 241 -4.28 -21.98 -6.89
CA VAL A 241 -4.99 -20.70 -6.90
C VAL A 241 -6.49 -20.96 -6.88
N ILE A 242 -7.15 -20.38 -5.86
CA ILE A 242 -8.60 -20.41 -5.70
C ILE A 242 -9.22 -19.44 -6.71
N ASP A 243 -8.76 -18.20 -6.68
CA ASP A 243 -9.24 -17.14 -7.56
C ASP A 243 -8.15 -16.09 -7.85
N TYR A 244 -8.37 -15.37 -8.95
CA TYR A 244 -7.60 -14.21 -9.35
C TYR A 244 -8.56 -13.04 -9.57
N LEU A 245 -8.65 -12.18 -8.55
CA LEU A 245 -9.57 -11.06 -8.48
C LEU A 245 -8.88 -9.82 -9.03
N GLN A 246 -9.50 -9.22 -10.05
CA GLN A 246 -8.99 -8.03 -10.75
C GLN A 246 -9.99 -6.85 -10.67
N GLY A 247 -10.94 -6.92 -9.74
CA GLY A 247 -11.94 -5.87 -9.51
C GLY A 247 -11.38 -4.71 -8.67
N ARG A 248 -12.04 -3.54 -8.71
CA ARG A 248 -11.78 -2.40 -7.80
C ARG A 248 -10.34 -1.85 -7.78
N ASN A 249 -9.60 -1.99 -8.89
CA ASN A 249 -8.17 -1.65 -8.99
C ASN A 249 -7.25 -2.48 -8.09
N GLU A 250 -7.70 -3.66 -7.67
CA GLU A 250 -6.90 -4.60 -6.89
C GLU A 250 -6.53 -5.80 -7.75
N GLU A 251 -5.31 -6.27 -7.57
CA GLU A 251 -4.80 -7.49 -8.18
C GLU A 251 -4.55 -8.50 -7.06
N GLU A 252 -5.53 -9.36 -6.80
CA GLU A 252 -5.51 -10.28 -5.66
C GLU A 252 -5.50 -11.75 -6.11
N ILE A 253 -4.60 -12.53 -5.51
CA ILE A 253 -4.50 -13.97 -5.61
C ILE A 253 -5.03 -14.57 -4.32
N LEU A 254 -6.10 -15.34 -4.43
CA LEU A 254 -6.63 -16.11 -3.31
C LEU A 254 -6.08 -17.53 -3.33
N VAL A 255 -5.53 -17.96 -2.19
CA VAL A 255 -4.90 -19.27 -2.02
C VAL A 255 -5.10 -19.74 -0.58
N LEU A 256 -5.22 -21.05 -0.34
CA LEU A 256 -5.21 -21.55 1.05
C LEU A 256 -3.79 -21.47 1.63
N PRO A 257 -3.61 -21.09 2.91
CA PRO A 257 -2.27 -20.85 3.46
C PRO A 257 -1.34 -22.06 3.37
N GLN A 258 -1.89 -23.27 3.44
CA GLN A 258 -1.16 -24.54 3.31
C GLN A 258 -0.52 -24.78 1.92
N HIS A 259 -0.89 -24.00 0.89
CA HIS A 259 -0.35 -24.09 -0.47
C HIS A 259 0.61 -22.94 -0.80
N VAL A 260 0.88 -22.06 0.18
CA VAL A 260 1.86 -20.98 0.06
C VAL A 260 3.20 -21.51 0.54
N GLU A 261 4.20 -21.46 -0.33
CA GLU A 261 5.54 -21.98 -0.11
C GLU A 261 6.58 -20.86 -0.11
N ASP A 262 7.78 -21.12 0.41
CA ASP A 262 8.92 -20.20 0.36
C ASP A 262 8.63 -18.78 0.87
N ILE A 263 7.78 -18.64 1.91
CA ILE A 263 7.48 -17.34 2.49
C ILE A 263 8.77 -16.74 3.07
N GLN A 264 9.16 -15.58 2.54
CA GLN A 264 10.35 -14.86 2.95
C GLN A 264 10.08 -13.35 3.04
N PRO A 265 10.72 -12.63 3.99
CA PRO A 265 10.67 -11.18 4.00
C PRO A 265 11.24 -10.61 2.70
N TYR A 266 10.49 -9.71 2.07
CA TYR A 266 10.98 -8.90 0.96
C TYR A 266 11.67 -7.67 1.54
N GLU A 267 13.00 -7.71 1.55
CA GLU A 267 13.82 -6.69 2.20
C GLU A 267 13.63 -5.31 1.53
N MET A 268 13.14 -4.35 2.30
CA MET A 268 13.10 -2.95 1.92
C MET A 268 13.90 -2.10 2.89
N LEU A 269 14.55 -1.08 2.34
CA LEU A 269 15.35 -0.14 3.08
C LEU A 269 14.42 0.81 3.86
N LYS A 270 14.39 0.66 5.19
CA LYS A 270 13.61 1.54 6.06
C LYS A 270 14.23 2.94 6.06
N THR A 271 13.40 3.97 6.07
CA THR A 271 13.84 5.37 5.90
C THR A 271 14.88 5.80 6.94
N ASN A 272 14.66 5.46 8.21
CA ASN A 272 15.54 5.87 9.29
C ASN A 272 16.93 5.24 9.19
N ASP A 273 17.01 3.99 8.72
CA ASP A 273 18.27 3.28 8.61
C ASP A 273 19.11 3.85 7.47
N GLU A 274 18.48 4.16 6.34
CA GLU A 274 19.20 4.81 5.24
C GLU A 274 19.65 6.23 5.58
N ILE A 275 18.80 7.03 6.24
CA ILE A 275 19.19 8.37 6.67
C ILE A 275 20.40 8.30 7.61
N LYS A 276 20.40 7.39 8.60
CA LYS A 276 21.56 7.19 9.49
C LYS A 276 22.81 6.76 8.71
N SER A 277 22.64 5.84 7.76
CA SER A 277 23.71 5.33 6.90
C SER A 277 24.34 6.44 6.05
N MET A 278 23.50 7.30 5.47
CA MET A 278 23.91 8.47 4.70
C MET A 278 24.61 9.50 5.59
N LEU A 279 24.04 9.82 6.76
CA LEU A 279 24.61 10.76 7.74
C LEU A 279 26.00 10.37 8.23
N ALA A 280 26.30 9.06 8.27
CA ALA A 280 27.62 8.55 8.63
C ALA A 280 28.64 8.61 7.47
N SER A 281 28.21 8.91 6.25
CA SER A 281 29.01 8.88 5.02
C SER A 281 29.31 10.28 4.46
N GLU A 282 30.19 10.39 3.46
CA GLU A 282 30.56 11.68 2.83
C GLU A 282 29.46 12.20 1.93
N HIS A 283 28.63 11.30 1.44
CA HIS A 283 27.51 11.58 0.55
C HIS A 283 26.52 12.60 1.15
N VAL A 284 26.37 12.67 2.48
CA VAL A 284 25.50 13.70 3.09
C VAL A 284 26.11 15.10 3.04
N GLU A 285 27.44 15.19 3.16
CA GLU A 285 28.16 16.45 3.03
C GLU A 285 28.14 16.91 1.58
N GLU A 286 28.43 16.00 0.64
CA GLU A 286 28.26 16.24 -0.81
C GLU A 286 26.84 16.69 -1.13
N TYR A 287 25.82 16.01 -0.61
CA TYR A 287 24.42 16.39 -0.76
C TYR A 287 24.18 17.84 -0.36
N HIS A 288 24.64 18.25 0.83
CA HIS A 288 24.45 19.60 1.32
C HIS A 288 25.21 20.64 0.49
N LEU A 289 26.42 20.33 0.02
CA LEU A 289 27.20 21.22 -0.83
C LEU A 289 26.51 21.41 -2.19
N TYR A 290 26.19 20.32 -2.89
CA TYR A 290 25.49 20.41 -4.18
C TYR A 290 24.14 21.11 -4.05
N LYS A 291 23.33 20.71 -3.07
CA LYS A 291 22.02 21.31 -2.81
C LYS A 291 22.09 22.81 -2.61
N ASN A 292 23.00 23.28 -1.75
CA ASN A 292 23.02 24.67 -1.32
C ASN A 292 23.74 25.58 -2.33
N THR A 293 24.56 25.02 -3.22
CA THR A 293 25.34 25.79 -4.19
C THR A 293 24.68 25.84 -5.57
N PHE A 294 24.13 24.72 -6.05
CA PHE A 294 23.74 24.58 -7.46
C PHE A 294 22.22 24.54 -7.69
N ILE A 295 21.42 24.13 -6.70
CA ILE A 295 19.96 24.12 -6.81
C ILE A 295 19.42 25.49 -6.38
N LYS A 296 19.30 26.41 -7.34
CA LYS A 296 18.80 27.77 -7.11
C LYS A 296 17.46 28.01 -7.77
N ASP A 297 16.58 28.74 -7.09
CA ASP A 297 15.22 29.04 -7.58
C ASP A 297 15.25 29.79 -8.92
N GLU A 298 16.25 30.64 -9.16
CA GLU A 298 16.41 31.43 -10.39
C GLU A 298 16.59 30.59 -11.67
N TYR A 299 16.97 29.32 -11.55
CA TYR A 299 17.13 28.43 -12.69
C TYR A 299 15.82 27.76 -13.14
N PHE A 300 14.75 27.84 -12.35
CA PHE A 300 13.48 27.17 -12.63
C PHE A 300 12.40 28.16 -13.03
N ASP A 301 11.56 27.80 -13.99
CA ASP A 301 10.37 28.59 -14.32
C ASP A 301 9.37 28.62 -13.16
N ASN A 302 9.16 27.45 -12.52
CA ASN A 302 8.34 27.30 -11.32
C ASN A 302 9.11 26.56 -10.19
N PRO A 303 9.91 27.27 -9.38
CA PRO A 303 10.77 26.65 -8.36
C PRO A 303 10.01 25.94 -7.22
N GLU A 304 8.75 26.32 -6.98
CA GLU A 304 7.87 25.66 -6.00
C GLU A 304 6.95 24.60 -6.63
N GLY A 305 7.06 24.40 -7.95
CA GLY A 305 6.28 23.42 -8.72
C GLY A 305 6.67 21.97 -8.41
N ILE A 306 5.92 21.03 -9.00
CA ILE A 306 6.17 19.58 -8.82
C ILE A 306 7.50 19.13 -9.45
N HIS A 307 8.07 19.93 -10.35
CA HIS A 307 9.39 19.79 -10.98
C HIS A 307 10.42 20.82 -10.46
N GLY A 308 10.09 21.55 -9.39
CA GLY A 308 10.92 22.62 -8.84
C GLY A 308 12.07 22.16 -7.95
N THR A 309 12.62 23.08 -7.14
CA THR A 309 13.86 22.81 -6.39
C THR A 309 13.73 21.68 -5.38
N ARG A 310 12.54 21.49 -4.80
CA ARG A 310 12.26 20.39 -3.85
C ARG A 310 12.38 19.02 -4.51
N HIS A 311 11.99 18.90 -5.77
CA HIS A 311 12.15 17.68 -6.56
C HIS A 311 13.63 17.38 -6.80
N CYS A 312 14.38 18.33 -7.36
CA CYS A 312 15.83 18.17 -7.58
C CYS A 312 16.58 17.83 -6.27
N LYS A 313 16.18 18.42 -5.15
CA LYS A 313 16.72 18.11 -3.81
C LYS A 313 16.48 16.67 -3.35
N ARG A 314 15.37 16.04 -3.75
CA ARG A 314 15.09 14.63 -3.43
C ARG A 314 15.78 13.69 -4.41
N VAL A 315 15.77 14.02 -5.71
CA VAL A 315 16.51 13.27 -6.75
C VAL A 315 18.00 13.23 -6.44
N LEU A 316 18.62 14.36 -6.06
CA LEU A 316 20.02 14.42 -5.66
C LEU A 316 20.33 13.48 -4.48
N PHE A 317 19.45 13.43 -3.47
CA PHE A 317 19.64 12.55 -2.33
C PHE A 317 19.52 11.07 -2.74
N HIS A 318 18.53 10.73 -3.58
CA HIS A 318 18.38 9.39 -4.12
C HIS A 318 19.59 8.97 -4.97
N ALA A 319 20.08 9.86 -5.83
CA ALA A 319 21.25 9.62 -6.67
C ALA A 319 22.49 9.32 -5.82
N LEU A 320 22.73 10.09 -4.76
CA LEU A 320 23.86 9.86 -3.84
C LEU A 320 23.69 8.60 -2.97
N SER A 321 22.46 8.27 -2.57
CA SER A 321 22.15 7.01 -1.86
C SER A 321 22.43 5.78 -2.74
N LEU A 322 22.03 5.83 -4.02
CA LEU A 322 22.35 4.79 -5.00
C LEU A 322 23.86 4.77 -5.28
N ALA A 323 24.50 5.92 -5.45
CA ALA A 323 25.93 5.99 -5.68
C ALA A 323 26.75 5.35 -4.55
N LYS A 324 26.31 5.52 -3.30
CA LYS A 324 26.88 4.85 -2.13
C LYS A 324 26.72 3.34 -2.19
N GLU A 325 25.55 2.82 -2.57
CA GLU A 325 25.29 1.38 -2.75
C GLU A 325 26.24 0.76 -3.77
N PHE A 326 26.39 1.42 -4.92
CA PHE A 326 27.22 0.96 -6.03
C PHE A 326 28.71 1.31 -5.87
N ASN A 327 29.11 1.88 -4.72
CA ASN A 327 30.47 2.31 -4.42
C ASN A 327 31.11 3.16 -5.54
N LEU A 328 30.34 4.12 -6.07
CA LEU A 328 30.81 4.98 -7.16
C LEU A 328 31.93 5.90 -6.69
N ASN A 329 32.91 6.13 -7.56
CA ASN A 329 34.00 7.07 -7.32
C ASN A 329 33.49 8.52 -7.34
N ALA A 330 34.29 9.47 -6.83
CA ALA A 330 33.89 10.87 -6.69
C ALA A 330 33.48 11.52 -8.03
N ARG A 331 34.13 11.16 -9.16
CA ARG A 331 33.79 11.69 -10.48
C ARG A 331 32.42 11.22 -10.96
N ASP A 332 32.11 9.94 -10.78
CA ASP A 332 30.79 9.39 -11.11
C ASP A 332 29.68 9.94 -10.22
N ARG A 333 29.96 10.15 -8.92
CA ARG A 333 29.03 10.85 -8.02
C ARG A 333 28.78 12.29 -8.47
N ALA A 334 29.82 12.98 -8.92
CA ALA A 334 29.69 14.33 -9.45
C ALA A 334 28.83 14.35 -10.72
N ILE A 335 28.98 13.40 -11.64
CA ILE A 335 28.12 13.28 -12.84
C ILE A 335 26.64 13.21 -12.43
N LEU A 336 26.30 12.28 -11.54
CA LEU A 336 24.91 12.12 -11.06
C LEU A 336 24.40 13.36 -10.31
N SER A 337 25.27 14.01 -9.53
CA SER A 337 24.89 15.19 -8.75
C SER A 337 24.62 16.40 -9.63
N ASN A 338 25.44 16.63 -10.67
CA ASN A 338 25.18 17.69 -11.64
C ASN A 338 23.89 17.42 -12.42
N ALA A 339 23.70 16.19 -12.92
CA ALA A 339 22.44 15.83 -13.59
C ALA A 339 21.23 16.07 -12.67
N ALA A 340 21.30 15.68 -11.40
CA ALA A 340 20.21 15.89 -10.44
C ALA A 340 19.91 17.37 -10.16
N CYS A 341 20.93 18.23 -10.14
CA CYS A 341 20.74 19.66 -9.93
C CYS A 341 20.03 20.35 -11.10
N TYR A 342 20.21 19.84 -12.32
CA TYR A 342 19.87 20.59 -13.53
C TYR A 342 18.91 19.91 -14.51
N HIS A 343 18.60 18.61 -14.37
CA HIS A 343 17.80 17.88 -15.38
C HIS A 343 16.45 18.51 -15.75
N ASP A 344 15.81 19.24 -14.82
CA ASP A 344 14.47 19.80 -14.98
C ASP A 344 14.44 21.34 -15.20
N ILE A 345 15.59 22.03 -15.30
CA ILE A 345 15.62 23.50 -15.43
C ILE A 345 15.08 24.01 -16.78
N GLY A 346 15.03 23.15 -17.79
CA GLY A 346 14.48 23.40 -19.12
C GLY A 346 12.96 23.28 -19.21
N ARG A 347 12.27 22.90 -18.12
CA ARG A 347 10.81 22.84 -18.10
C ARG A 347 10.17 24.23 -18.17
N THR A 348 9.09 24.34 -18.94
CA THR A 348 8.27 25.55 -19.09
C THR A 348 6.80 25.34 -18.72
N SER A 349 6.40 24.11 -18.41
CA SER A 349 5.12 23.76 -17.78
C SER A 349 5.27 22.50 -16.93
N ASP A 350 4.21 22.12 -16.21
CA ASP A 350 4.12 20.87 -15.45
C ASP A 350 3.57 19.68 -16.29
N ASP A 351 3.39 19.88 -17.61
CA ASP A 351 2.85 18.85 -18.50
C ASP A 351 3.92 17.82 -18.89
N GLU A 352 3.49 16.75 -19.57
CA GLU A 352 4.39 15.81 -20.21
C GLU A 352 5.14 16.52 -21.35
N ASP A 353 6.46 16.55 -21.23
CA ASP A 353 7.37 17.21 -22.16
C ASP A 353 8.51 16.24 -22.46
N ARG A 354 8.75 15.96 -23.75
CA ARG A 354 9.82 15.06 -24.18
C ARG A 354 11.13 15.80 -24.46
N ASP A 355 11.10 17.13 -24.54
CA ASP A 355 12.22 17.97 -24.95
C ASP A 355 12.86 18.73 -23.79
N HIS A 356 12.24 18.76 -22.59
CA HIS A 356 12.78 19.49 -21.45
C HIS A 356 14.20 19.08 -21.05
N GLY A 357 14.58 17.81 -21.23
CA GLY A 357 15.95 17.36 -20.98
C GLY A 357 16.97 18.09 -21.86
N LEU A 358 16.69 18.23 -23.16
CA LEU A 358 17.53 19.02 -24.08
C LEU A 358 17.48 20.50 -23.72
N GLY A 359 16.29 21.01 -23.38
CA GLY A 359 16.09 22.37 -22.88
C GLY A 359 16.96 22.68 -21.67
N SER A 360 17.13 21.72 -20.75
CA SER A 360 17.96 21.84 -19.56
C SER A 360 19.45 21.95 -19.91
N VAL A 361 19.93 21.18 -20.90
CA VAL A 361 21.32 21.27 -21.38
C VAL A 361 21.58 22.64 -22.01
N ILE A 362 20.69 23.11 -22.89
CA ILE A 362 20.79 24.42 -23.54
C ILE A 362 20.78 25.54 -22.50
N LYS A 363 19.81 25.50 -21.57
CA LYS A 363 19.68 26.51 -20.52
C LYS A 363 20.90 26.55 -19.59
N HIS A 364 21.45 25.38 -19.24
CA HIS A 364 22.69 25.32 -18.47
C HIS A 364 23.84 26.03 -19.21
N ALA A 365 24.03 25.74 -20.49
CA ALA A 365 25.08 26.35 -21.30
C ALA A 365 24.90 27.87 -21.49
N GLU A 366 23.65 28.34 -21.60
CA GLU A 366 23.32 29.73 -21.93
C GLU A 366 23.12 30.65 -20.72
N GLU A 367 22.69 30.12 -19.57
CA GLU A 367 22.25 30.95 -18.43
C GLU A 367 23.02 30.65 -17.13
N VAL A 368 23.65 29.49 -16.99
CA VAL A 368 24.42 29.11 -15.79
C VAL A 368 25.88 29.52 -15.96
N HIS A 369 26.16 30.82 -15.78
CA HIS A 369 27.50 31.39 -16.01
C HIS A 369 28.45 31.32 -14.82
N ASP A 370 27.92 31.28 -13.59
CA ASP A 370 28.73 31.37 -12.37
C ASP A 370 29.40 30.05 -11.99
N PHE A 371 28.87 28.91 -12.48
CA PHE A 371 29.33 27.57 -12.11
C PHE A 371 29.17 26.58 -13.28
N PRO A 372 30.25 26.17 -13.98
CA PRO A 372 30.17 25.03 -14.90
C PRO A 372 29.90 23.75 -14.11
N TYR A 373 29.73 22.61 -14.79
CA TYR A 373 29.64 21.32 -14.10
C TYR A 373 30.87 21.08 -13.22
N MET A 374 30.65 20.77 -11.94
CA MET A 374 31.70 20.66 -10.92
C MET A 374 31.75 19.28 -10.27
N CYS A 375 32.94 18.83 -9.95
CA CYS A 375 33.21 17.76 -8.99
C CYS A 375 33.55 18.34 -7.62
N ILE A 376 32.78 17.98 -6.60
CA ILE A 376 33.07 18.28 -5.20
C ILE A 376 33.57 16.99 -4.55
N ASN A 377 34.84 16.97 -4.15
CA ASN A 377 35.44 15.82 -3.47
C ASN A 377 35.69 16.15 -1.99
N VAL A 378 35.20 15.31 -1.07
CA VAL A 378 35.41 15.46 0.38
C VAL A 378 36.75 14.84 0.76
N VAL A 379 37.73 15.65 1.18
CA VAL A 379 39.13 15.19 1.30
C VAL A 379 39.54 14.86 2.73
N ASP A 380 39.12 15.65 3.73
CA ASP A 380 39.40 15.38 5.14
C ASP A 380 38.33 15.96 6.07
N ARG A 381 37.41 15.11 6.55
CA ARG A 381 36.35 15.50 7.49
C ARG A 381 36.85 15.95 8.86
N LYS A 382 38.11 15.65 9.21
CA LYS A 382 38.70 16.03 10.50
C LYS A 382 39.42 17.37 10.43
N ASN A 383 39.76 17.86 9.24
CA ASN A 383 40.51 19.10 9.04
C ASN A 383 39.61 20.24 8.58
N LYS A 384 39.11 21.01 9.56
CA LYS A 384 38.22 22.17 9.37
C LYS A 384 38.69 23.22 8.35
N ASN A 385 39.97 23.22 7.95
CA ASN A 385 40.55 24.20 7.04
C ASN A 385 40.62 23.71 5.57
N LYS A 386 40.35 22.43 5.28
CA LYS A 386 40.40 21.89 3.91
C LYS A 386 39.43 20.71 3.73
N ASN A 387 38.14 20.99 3.97
CA ASN A 387 37.11 19.95 3.99
C ASN A 387 36.78 19.38 2.59
N TYR A 388 37.02 20.13 1.51
CA TYR A 388 36.68 19.73 0.15
C TYR A 388 37.62 20.31 -0.91
N GLU A 389 37.71 19.62 -2.05
CA GLU A 389 38.37 20.06 -3.27
C GLU A 389 37.35 20.20 -4.40
N LEU A 390 37.49 21.29 -5.16
CA LEU A 390 36.64 21.62 -6.30
C LEU A 390 37.44 21.39 -7.57
N GLU A 391 36.92 20.54 -8.45
CA GLU A 391 37.52 20.23 -9.74
C GLU A 391 36.48 20.45 -10.84
N TYR A 392 36.92 20.99 -11.98
CA TYR A 392 36.08 21.04 -13.16
C TYR A 392 35.88 19.64 -13.73
N MET A 393 34.68 19.38 -14.24
CA MET A 393 34.41 18.20 -15.04
C MET A 393 35.16 18.30 -16.37
N ASN A 394 35.72 17.20 -16.85
CA ASN A 394 36.39 17.18 -18.15
C ASN A 394 35.36 16.98 -19.29
N ASP A 395 35.78 17.15 -20.54
CA ASP A 395 34.87 17.09 -21.70
C ASP A 395 34.10 15.76 -21.80
N GLU A 396 34.74 14.63 -21.47
CA GLU A 396 34.07 13.32 -21.44
C GLU A 396 32.96 13.31 -20.39
N GLU A 397 33.27 13.74 -19.17
CA GLU A 397 32.30 13.74 -18.06
C GLU A 397 31.16 14.73 -18.30
N ILE A 398 31.43 15.87 -18.93
CA ILE A 398 30.42 16.84 -19.36
C ILE A 398 29.48 16.20 -20.38
N ASN A 399 30.01 15.52 -21.40
CA ASN A 399 29.20 14.81 -22.38
C ASN A 399 28.29 13.76 -21.72
N ILE A 400 28.79 13.04 -20.70
CA ILE A 400 27.97 12.08 -19.94
C ILE A 400 26.85 12.79 -19.17
N ILE A 401 27.14 13.91 -18.50
CA ILE A 401 26.11 14.69 -17.78
C ILE A 401 25.02 15.16 -18.74
N GLU A 402 25.42 15.74 -19.87
CA GLU A 402 24.49 16.27 -20.87
C GLU A 402 23.66 15.15 -21.51
N PHE A 403 24.26 13.99 -21.78
CA PHE A 403 23.53 12.82 -22.25
C PHE A 403 22.45 12.39 -21.23
N ILE A 404 22.82 12.26 -19.96
CA ILE A 404 21.87 11.87 -18.90
C ILE A 404 20.74 12.90 -18.81
N MET A 405 21.06 14.19 -18.75
CA MET A 405 20.07 15.27 -18.68
C MET A 405 19.17 15.27 -19.91
N GLN A 406 19.71 15.13 -21.12
CA GLN A 406 18.92 15.16 -22.34
C GLN A 406 17.94 13.99 -22.43
N TYR A 407 18.38 12.78 -22.08
CA TYR A 407 17.63 11.57 -22.35
C TYR A 407 16.87 11.00 -21.14
N HIS A 408 16.96 11.61 -19.95
CA HIS A 408 16.23 11.10 -18.78
C HIS A 408 14.71 11.09 -18.97
N CYS A 409 14.17 12.05 -19.74
CA CYS A 409 12.76 12.18 -20.07
C CYS A 409 12.31 11.30 -21.25
N ILE A 410 13.25 10.57 -21.86
CA ILE A 410 13.02 9.69 -23.00
C ILE A 410 13.01 8.23 -22.53
N GLY A 411 12.27 7.37 -23.25
CA GLY A 411 12.22 5.93 -22.97
C GLY A 411 13.60 5.26 -23.09
N ASP A 412 13.80 4.16 -22.36
CA ASP A 412 15.11 3.50 -22.26
C ASP A 412 15.59 2.96 -23.62
N GLU A 413 14.70 2.40 -24.43
CA GLU A 413 15.04 1.88 -25.77
C GLU A 413 15.57 2.99 -26.69
N GLU A 414 14.83 4.09 -26.79
CA GLU A 414 15.22 5.25 -27.61
C GLU A 414 16.50 5.92 -27.10
N SER A 415 16.67 5.99 -25.78
CA SER A 415 17.89 6.52 -25.16
C SER A 415 19.10 5.61 -25.43
N ARG A 416 18.90 4.29 -25.44
CA ARG A 416 19.96 3.33 -25.79
C ARG A 416 20.36 3.48 -27.25
N GLU A 417 19.40 3.58 -28.16
CA GLU A 417 19.70 3.83 -29.57
C GLU A 417 20.44 5.15 -29.79
N ALA A 418 20.09 6.19 -29.03
CA ALA A 418 20.76 7.48 -29.11
C ALA A 418 22.23 7.36 -28.67
N LEU A 419 22.50 6.64 -27.57
CA LEU A 419 23.86 6.37 -27.10
C LEU A 419 24.68 5.61 -28.14
N ASP A 420 24.12 4.54 -28.72
CA ASP A 420 24.80 3.71 -29.72
C ASP A 420 25.16 4.54 -30.99
N LYS A 421 24.34 5.54 -31.34
CA LYS A 421 24.58 6.44 -32.49
C LYS A 421 25.72 7.45 -32.24
N LEU A 422 26.06 7.75 -30.99
CA LEU A 422 27.17 8.64 -30.65
C LEU A 422 28.54 8.01 -30.95
N ALA A 423 28.61 6.68 -31.09
CA ALA A 423 29.81 5.92 -31.40
C ALA A 423 30.99 6.25 -30.46
N TRP A 424 30.69 6.43 -29.17
CA TRP A 424 31.70 6.56 -28.12
C TRP A 424 32.45 5.24 -27.91
N ASP A 425 33.62 5.33 -27.28
CA ASP A 425 34.35 4.14 -26.83
C ASP A 425 33.46 3.29 -25.91
N ASP A 426 33.57 1.96 -26.03
CA ASP A 426 32.70 1.01 -25.33
C ASP A 426 32.73 1.22 -23.80
N ASP A 427 33.91 1.53 -23.22
CA ASP A 427 34.02 1.77 -21.78
C ASP A 427 33.27 3.04 -21.35
N ILE A 428 33.28 4.08 -22.20
CA ILE A 428 32.57 5.34 -21.96
C ILE A 428 31.06 5.13 -22.14
N ALA A 429 30.64 4.39 -23.17
CA ALA A 429 29.24 4.07 -23.41
C ALA A 429 28.65 3.25 -22.26
N ASP A 430 29.36 2.22 -21.78
CA ASP A 430 28.92 1.39 -20.65
C ASP A 430 28.88 2.20 -19.34
N ARG A 431 29.87 3.05 -19.09
CA ARG A 431 29.87 4.00 -17.96
C ARG A 431 28.66 4.93 -18.02
N THR A 432 28.39 5.51 -19.19
CA THR A 432 27.25 6.42 -19.44
C THR A 432 25.94 5.71 -19.18
N TRP A 433 25.75 4.53 -19.75
CA TRP A 433 24.52 3.76 -19.61
C TRP A 433 24.25 3.40 -18.14
N LYS A 434 25.28 2.95 -17.41
CA LYS A 434 25.16 2.66 -15.97
C LYS A 434 24.71 3.89 -15.19
N LEU A 435 25.34 5.05 -15.41
CA LEU A 435 25.00 6.29 -14.69
C LEU A 435 23.61 6.82 -15.09
N TYR A 436 23.25 6.69 -16.36
CA TYR A 436 21.91 6.98 -16.86
C TYR A 436 20.83 6.16 -16.13
N GLN A 437 21.04 4.85 -16.00
CA GLN A 437 20.08 3.99 -15.30
C GLN A 437 19.93 4.38 -13.82
N LEU A 438 21.04 4.65 -13.13
CA LEU A 438 21.01 5.10 -11.73
C LEU A 438 20.33 6.46 -11.57
N PHE A 439 20.54 7.38 -12.52
CA PHE A 439 19.87 8.67 -12.51
C PHE A 439 18.36 8.53 -12.70
N LYS A 440 17.91 7.74 -13.68
CA LYS A 440 16.48 7.50 -13.89
C LYS A 440 15.81 6.78 -12.74
N ASP A 441 16.52 5.90 -12.05
CA ASP A 441 16.03 5.30 -10.82
C ASP A 441 15.90 6.33 -9.70
N ALA A 442 16.84 7.27 -9.58
CA ALA A 442 16.77 8.35 -8.59
C ALA A 442 15.59 9.30 -8.85
N ASP A 443 15.36 9.68 -10.11
CA ASP A 443 14.20 10.47 -10.53
C ASP A 443 12.88 9.69 -10.35
N GLY A 444 12.87 8.42 -10.78
CA GLY A 444 11.76 7.49 -10.65
C GLY A 444 11.32 7.28 -9.20
N LEU A 445 12.27 7.20 -8.26
CA LEU A 445 11.98 7.11 -6.83
C LEU A 445 11.24 8.35 -6.32
N ASP A 446 11.52 9.56 -6.85
CA ASP A 446 10.81 10.77 -6.44
C ASP A 446 9.40 10.92 -7.05
N ARG A 447 8.96 10.00 -7.92
CA ARG A 447 7.57 9.99 -8.42
C ARG A 447 6.54 9.73 -7.33
N VAL A 448 6.96 9.30 -6.14
CA VAL A 448 6.11 9.29 -4.93
C VAL A 448 5.46 10.67 -4.67
N ARG A 449 6.09 11.77 -5.09
CA ARG A 449 5.58 13.14 -4.95
C ARG A 449 4.24 13.36 -5.66
N ILE A 450 4.02 12.64 -6.77
CA ILE A 450 2.82 12.70 -7.61
C ILE A 450 1.97 11.42 -7.53
N LYS A 451 2.31 10.49 -6.63
CA LYS A 451 1.65 9.17 -6.47
C LYS A 451 1.70 8.30 -7.74
N ASP A 452 2.78 8.42 -8.51
CA ASP A 452 2.96 7.70 -9.78
C ASP A 452 4.28 6.92 -9.81
N LEU A 453 4.75 6.48 -8.64
CA LEU A 453 5.86 5.54 -8.57
C LEU A 453 5.34 4.15 -8.93
N ASN A 454 6.00 3.51 -9.91
CA ASN A 454 5.82 2.10 -10.22
C ASN A 454 7.19 1.40 -10.15
N VAL A 455 7.30 0.43 -9.24
CA VAL A 455 8.54 -0.32 -8.96
C VAL A 455 9.08 -1.05 -10.18
N ASP A 456 8.23 -1.47 -11.11
CA ASP A 456 8.63 -2.21 -12.30
C ASP A 456 9.40 -1.33 -13.30
N TYR A 457 9.30 0.00 -13.18
CA TYR A 457 10.08 0.96 -13.98
C TYR A 457 11.43 1.32 -13.34
N LEU A 458 11.73 0.79 -12.15
CA LEU A 458 13.05 0.94 -11.52
C LEU A 458 13.99 -0.15 -12.05
N ARG A 459 15.12 0.28 -12.59
CA ARG A 459 16.09 -0.52 -13.35
C ARG A 459 16.96 -1.38 -12.46
N THR A 460 17.22 -0.94 -11.24
CA THR A 460 18.10 -1.63 -10.30
C THR A 460 17.33 -2.19 -9.10
N GLU A 461 17.72 -3.39 -8.65
CA GLU A 461 17.20 -3.98 -7.41
C GLU A 461 17.41 -3.04 -6.21
N ALA A 462 18.56 -2.34 -6.19
CA ALA A 462 18.88 -1.31 -5.20
C ALA A 462 17.82 -0.20 -5.13
N ALA A 463 17.31 0.27 -6.27
CA ALA A 463 16.24 1.26 -6.31
C ALA A 463 14.89 0.64 -5.89
N GLN A 464 14.58 -0.58 -6.33
CA GLN A 464 13.35 -1.27 -5.92
C GLN A 464 13.24 -1.45 -4.40
N LYS A 465 14.37 -1.68 -3.71
CA LYS A 465 14.41 -1.77 -2.23
C LYS A 465 14.27 -0.41 -1.53
N ARG A 466 14.39 0.72 -2.24
CA ARG A 466 14.37 2.09 -1.69
C ARG A 466 13.00 2.76 -1.72
N VAL A 467 11.93 2.04 -2.05
CA VAL A 467 10.59 2.64 -2.19
C VAL A 467 10.05 3.18 -0.86
N LEU A 468 10.17 2.43 0.26
CA LEU A 468 9.82 2.96 1.59
C LEU A 468 10.64 4.19 1.94
N PHE A 469 11.94 4.13 1.64
CA PHE A 469 12.85 5.25 1.83
C PHE A 469 12.37 6.50 1.05
N ALA A 470 11.96 6.37 -0.21
CA ALA A 470 11.44 7.48 -1.02
C ALA A 470 10.21 8.15 -0.41
N TYR A 471 9.20 7.38 0.03
CA TYR A 471 8.04 7.93 0.71
C TYR A 471 8.39 8.62 2.04
N GLY A 472 9.34 8.07 2.78
CA GLY A 472 9.84 8.71 4.01
C GLY A 472 10.61 10.00 3.72
N LEU A 473 11.42 10.01 2.67
CA LEU A 473 12.17 11.17 2.23
C LEU A 473 11.25 12.32 1.81
N LEU A 474 10.16 12.02 1.07
CA LEU A 474 9.14 13.00 0.69
C LEU A 474 8.52 13.70 1.91
N LYS A 475 8.34 12.99 3.03
CA LYS A 475 7.81 13.58 4.28
C LYS A 475 8.84 14.50 4.97
N GLY A 476 10.13 14.20 4.82
CA GLY A 476 11.24 14.86 5.50
C GLY A 476 11.83 16.06 4.75
N ILE A 477 11.97 15.97 3.42
CA ILE A 477 12.43 17.07 2.56
C ILE A 477 11.20 17.80 2.05
N LYS A 478 10.81 18.84 2.79
CA LYS A 478 9.75 19.77 2.40
C LYS A 478 10.32 20.95 1.67
#